data_AF-A0A430AQL6-F1
#
_entry.id   AF-A0A430AQL6-F1
#
_cell.length_a   1.000
_cell.length_b   1.000
_cell.length_c   1.000
_cell.angle_alpha   90.00
_cell.angle_beta   90.00
_cell.angle_gamma   90.00
#
_symmetry.space_group_name_H-M   'P 1'
#
loop_
_entity.id
_entity.type
_entity.pdbx_description
1 polymer ?
#
loop_
_entity_poly.entity_id
_entity_poly.type
_entity_poly.pdbx_seq_one_letter_code
_entity_poly.pdbx_strand_id
1 'polypeptide(L)'
;MKKNQLYAGLVYLGVGILFGILALLFDTKIEYLLWGYVGAAVFGGLFIIGKYLYWSRPGYSSEYEKRLEAEKIEFQDERKEFLRNKSGRYAYLLNLLFLSVAMVLVSILDAYGISISTNAIILSLGIYFVFQFVIGVVFFRVLSRKY
;
A
#
# COMPACT_ATOMS: atom_id res chain seq x y z
N MET A 1 -17.28 -10.29 -15.62
CA MET A 1 -17.35 -9.16 -14.63
C MET A 1 -18.62 -9.29 -13.78
N LYS A 2 -18.64 -8.78 -12.54
CA LYS A 2 -19.86 -8.80 -11.69
C LYS A 2 -20.91 -7.83 -12.24
N LYS A 3 -22.19 -8.22 -12.24
CA LYS A 3 -23.32 -7.36 -12.65
C LYS A 3 -23.36 -6.02 -11.89
N ASN A 4 -22.80 -5.97 -10.68
CA ASN A 4 -22.67 -4.76 -9.87
C ASN A 4 -21.93 -3.61 -10.57
N GLN A 5 -20.97 -3.91 -11.46
CA GLN A 5 -20.25 -2.86 -12.20
C GLN A 5 -21.09 -2.24 -13.31
N LEU A 6 -22.03 -2.99 -13.89
CA LEU A 6 -22.99 -2.46 -14.84
C LEU A 6 -24.00 -1.52 -14.13
N TYR A 7 -24.49 -1.92 -12.94
CA TYR A 7 -25.32 -1.04 -12.12
C TYR A 7 -24.58 0.24 -11.70
N ALA A 8 -23.30 0.15 -11.35
CA ALA A 8 -22.49 1.33 -11.04
C ALA A 8 -22.37 2.29 -12.24
N GLY A 9 -22.16 1.76 -13.45
CA GLY A 9 -22.14 2.58 -14.67
C GLY A 9 -23.49 3.28 -14.95
N LEU A 10 -24.61 2.57 -14.73
CA LEU A 10 -25.96 3.14 -14.85
C LEU A 10 -26.23 4.24 -13.80
N VAL A 11 -25.77 4.05 -12.56
CA VAL A 11 -25.87 5.07 -11.50
C VAL A 11 -25.07 6.32 -11.88
N TYR A 12 -23.85 6.15 -12.42
CA TYR A 12 -23.03 7.26 -12.91
C TYR A 12 -23.73 8.04 -14.03
N LEU A 13 -24.37 7.35 -14.98
CA LEU A 13 -25.19 8.00 -16.01
C LEU A 13 -26.38 8.75 -15.40
N GLY A 14 -27.09 8.15 -14.44
CA GLY A 14 -28.20 8.78 -13.74
C GLY A 14 -27.80 10.05 -12.99
N VAL A 15 -26.66 10.02 -12.30
CA VAL A 15 -26.08 11.19 -11.61
C VAL A 15 -25.68 12.27 -12.62
N GLY A 16 -25.10 11.89 -13.76
CA GLY A 16 -24.77 12.83 -14.84
C GLY A 16 -26.01 13.53 -15.41
N ILE A 17 -27.10 12.79 -15.65
CA ILE A 17 -28.38 13.36 -16.10
C ILE A 17 -28.94 14.31 -15.05
N LEU A 18 -28.87 13.95 -13.76
CA LEU A 18 -29.35 14.78 -12.66
C LEU A 18 -28.57 16.10 -12.57
N PHE A 19 -27.25 16.08 -12.70
CA PHE A 19 -26.45 17.31 -12.78
C PHE A 19 -26.74 18.13 -14.04
N GLY A 20 -27.10 17.50 -15.16
CA GLY A 20 -27.48 18.19 -16.39
C GLY A 20 -28.81 18.91 -16.25
N ILE A 21 -29.79 18.29 -15.61
CA ILE A 21 -31.08 18.93 -15.28
C ILE A 21 -30.85 20.12 -14.34
N LEU A 22 -30.00 19.96 -13.32
CA LEU A 22 -29.66 21.05 -12.42
C LEU A 22 -28.95 22.19 -13.16
N ALA A 23 -28.02 21.89 -14.08
CA ALA A 23 -27.35 22.91 -14.89
C ALA A 23 -28.36 23.75 -15.69
N LEU A 24 -29.36 23.11 -16.30
CA LEU A 24 -30.41 23.80 -17.06
C LEU A 24 -31.37 24.64 -16.21
N LEU A 25 -31.49 24.35 -14.91
CA LEU A 25 -32.37 25.07 -13.98
C LEU A 25 -31.68 26.26 -13.30
N PHE A 26 -30.34 26.24 -13.19
CA PHE A 26 -29.57 27.26 -12.47
C PHE A 26 -28.75 28.13 -13.44
N ASP A 27 -29.34 29.25 -13.86
CA ASP A 27 -28.73 30.25 -14.76
C ASP A 27 -27.73 31.16 -14.01
N THR A 28 -26.73 30.55 -13.39
CA THR A 28 -25.73 31.21 -12.53
C THR A 28 -24.31 30.78 -12.90
N LYS A 29 -23.28 31.43 -12.36
CA LYS A 29 -21.87 31.06 -12.56
C LYS A 29 -21.52 29.60 -12.21
N ILE A 30 -22.40 28.89 -11.49
CA ILE A 30 -22.25 27.48 -11.10
C ILE A 30 -22.57 26.53 -12.27
N GLU A 31 -23.25 27.01 -13.31
CA GLU A 31 -23.65 26.23 -14.49
C GLU A 31 -22.46 25.52 -15.17
N TYR A 32 -21.37 26.24 -15.42
CA TYR A 32 -20.16 25.68 -16.04
C TYR A 32 -19.54 24.54 -15.23
N LEU A 33 -19.62 24.63 -13.90
CA LEU A 33 -19.12 23.61 -12.99
C LEU A 33 -20.05 22.37 -13.00
N LEU A 34 -21.37 22.57 -13.07
CA LEU A 34 -22.34 21.48 -13.22
C LEU A 34 -22.15 20.75 -14.56
N TRP A 35 -21.96 21.46 -15.67
CA TRP A 35 -21.62 20.86 -16.96
C TRP A 35 -20.31 20.05 -16.92
N GLY A 36 -19.32 20.49 -16.14
CA GLY A 36 -18.12 19.71 -15.87
C GLY A 36 -18.42 18.38 -15.17
N TYR A 37 -19.31 18.38 -14.17
CA TYR A 37 -19.76 17.15 -13.52
C TYR A 37 -20.61 16.25 -14.43
N VAL A 38 -21.43 16.82 -15.31
CA VAL A 38 -22.16 16.06 -16.34
C VAL A 38 -21.16 15.32 -17.22
N GLY A 39 -20.14 16.01 -17.75
CA GLY A 39 -19.10 15.41 -18.56
C GLY A 39 -18.39 14.27 -17.82
N ALA A 40 -17.91 14.52 -16.61
CA ALA A 40 -17.22 13.51 -15.81
C ALA A 40 -18.09 12.28 -15.50
N ALA A 41 -19.35 12.49 -15.11
CA ALA A 41 -20.28 11.43 -14.75
C ALA A 41 -20.75 10.62 -15.96
N VAL A 42 -21.06 11.28 -17.08
CA VAL A 42 -21.50 10.63 -18.32
C VAL A 42 -20.35 9.86 -18.97
N PHE A 43 -19.18 10.48 -19.15
CA PHE A 43 -18.02 9.78 -19.71
C PHE A 43 -17.56 8.64 -18.80
N GLY A 44 -17.53 8.85 -17.48
CA GLY A 44 -17.22 7.79 -16.51
C GLY A 44 -18.21 6.62 -16.58
N GLY A 45 -19.51 6.91 -16.63
CA GLY A 45 -20.56 5.89 -16.75
C GLY A 45 -20.46 5.09 -18.04
N LEU A 46 -20.29 5.76 -19.18
CA LEU A 46 -20.09 5.12 -20.48
C LEU A 46 -18.82 4.25 -20.51
N PHE A 47 -17.72 4.72 -19.93
CA PHE A 47 -16.47 3.95 -19.87
C PHE A 47 -16.63 2.66 -19.05
N ILE A 48 -17.30 2.72 -17.90
CA ILE A 48 -17.56 1.55 -17.05
C ILE A 48 -18.45 0.54 -17.79
N ILE A 49 -19.50 1.01 -18.48
CA ILE A 49 -20.40 0.16 -19.26
C ILE A 49 -19.66 -0.45 -20.47
N GLY A 50 -18.87 0.33 -21.19
CA GLY A 50 -18.06 -0.13 -22.32
C GLY A 50 -17.07 -1.21 -21.89
N LYS A 51 -16.37 -1.00 -20.78
CA LYS A 51 -15.50 -2.00 -20.16
C LYS A 51 -16.28 -3.27 -19.79
N TYR A 52 -17.46 -3.14 -19.19
CA TYR A 52 -18.33 -4.28 -18.87
C TYR A 52 -18.73 -5.08 -20.11
N LEU A 53 -19.16 -4.42 -21.19
CA LEU A 53 -19.56 -5.09 -22.42
C LEU A 53 -18.39 -5.78 -23.11
N TYR A 54 -17.22 -5.14 -23.13
CA TYR A 54 -16.01 -5.73 -23.70
C TYR A 54 -15.60 -7.02 -22.97
N TRP A 55 -15.50 -6.96 -21.64
CA TRP A 55 -15.05 -8.09 -20.81
C TRP A 55 -16.12 -9.13 -20.48
N SER A 56 -17.39 -8.86 -20.78
CA SER A 56 -18.48 -9.86 -20.63
C SER A 56 -18.71 -10.69 -21.90
N ARG A 57 -17.96 -10.43 -22.98
CA ARG A 57 -18.02 -11.25 -24.21
C ARG A 57 -17.44 -12.65 -23.95
N PRO A 58 -18.07 -13.71 -24.49
CA PRO A 58 -17.72 -15.10 -24.19
C PRO A 58 -16.28 -15.48 -24.60
N GLY A 59 -15.68 -14.78 -25.56
CA GLY A 59 -14.29 -15.02 -25.98
C GLY A 59 -13.19 -14.45 -25.05
N TYR A 60 -13.54 -13.50 -24.16
CA TYR A 60 -12.56 -12.80 -23.30
C TYR A 60 -12.66 -13.19 -21.82
N SER A 61 -13.59 -14.07 -21.45
CA SER A 61 -13.81 -14.45 -20.05
C SER A 61 -12.58 -15.10 -19.43
N SER A 62 -11.89 -15.99 -20.16
CA SER A 62 -10.69 -16.69 -19.69
C SER A 62 -9.48 -15.75 -19.58
N GLU A 63 -9.34 -14.78 -20.49
CA GLU A 63 -8.29 -13.76 -20.42
C GLU A 63 -8.53 -12.78 -19.27
N TYR A 64 -9.79 -12.42 -19.02
CA TYR A 64 -10.19 -11.58 -17.90
C TYR A 64 -9.88 -12.22 -16.56
N GLU A 65 -10.16 -13.52 -16.41
CA GLU A 65 -9.81 -14.26 -15.18
C GLU A 65 -8.31 -14.33 -14.96
N LYS A 66 -7.53 -14.64 -16.00
CA LYS A 66 -6.06 -14.61 -15.93
C LYS A 66 -5.52 -13.25 -15.51
N ARG A 67 -6.07 -12.15 -16.05
CA ARG A 67 -5.68 -10.78 -15.65
C ARG A 67 -6.04 -10.50 -14.18
N LEU A 68 -7.21 -10.91 -13.73
CA LEU A 68 -7.64 -10.77 -12.33
C LEU A 68 -6.75 -11.55 -11.36
N GLU A 69 -6.32 -12.75 -11.75
CA GLU A 69 -5.38 -13.55 -10.97
C GLU A 69 -3.99 -12.90 -10.93
N ALA A 70 -3.48 -12.45 -12.09
CA ALA A 70 -2.22 -11.73 -12.17
C ALA A 70 -2.21 -10.45 -11.32
N GLU A 71 -3.27 -9.64 -11.43
CA GLU A 71 -3.43 -8.39 -10.66
C GLU A 71 -3.51 -8.68 -9.15
N LYS A 72 -4.19 -9.76 -8.74
CA LYS A 72 -4.19 -10.19 -7.33
C LYS A 72 -2.80 -10.61 -6.84
N ILE A 73 -2.05 -11.33 -7.66
CA ILE A 73 -0.68 -11.77 -7.32
C ILE A 73 0.23 -10.55 -7.20
N GLU A 74 0.18 -9.64 -8.18
CA GLU A 74 0.95 -8.39 -8.19
C GLU A 74 0.63 -7.52 -6.97
N PHE A 75 -0.65 -7.30 -6.66
CA PHE A 75 -1.04 -6.58 -5.44
C PHE A 75 -0.57 -7.26 -4.15
N GLN A 76 -0.58 -8.59 -4.09
CA GLN A 76 -0.05 -9.31 -2.93
C GLN A 76 1.47 -9.16 -2.80
N ASP A 77 2.19 -9.18 -3.90
CA ASP A 77 3.65 -9.05 -3.92
C ASP A 77 4.09 -7.60 -3.67
N GLU A 78 3.42 -6.61 -4.26
CA GLU A 78 3.61 -5.18 -3.93
C GLU A 78 3.39 -4.93 -2.44
N ARG A 79 2.33 -5.52 -1.85
CA ARG A 79 2.07 -5.40 -0.41
C ARG A 79 3.20 -6.01 0.41
N LYS A 80 3.69 -7.20 0.06
CA LYS A 80 4.82 -7.83 0.77
C LYS A 80 6.09 -7.00 0.64
N GLU A 81 6.37 -6.45 -0.53
CA GLU A 81 7.53 -5.62 -0.76
C GLU A 81 7.46 -4.32 0.06
N PHE A 82 6.30 -3.67 0.07
CA PHE A 82 6.06 -2.50 0.90
C PHE A 82 6.26 -2.81 2.39
N LEU A 83 5.69 -3.91 2.88
CA LEU A 83 5.83 -4.33 4.28
C LEU A 83 7.27 -4.68 4.63
N ARG A 84 8.00 -5.36 3.75
CA ARG A 84 9.42 -5.69 3.90
C ARG A 84 10.30 -4.43 3.96
N ASN A 85 10.06 -3.47 3.08
CA ASN A 85 10.80 -2.20 3.06
C ASN A 85 10.56 -1.42 4.37
N LYS A 86 9.31 -1.38 4.82
CA LYS A 86 8.94 -0.69 6.07
C LYS A 86 9.49 -1.38 7.32
N SER A 87 9.43 -2.72 7.38
CA SER A 87 10.02 -3.47 8.50
C SER A 87 11.54 -3.36 8.52
N GLY A 88 12.20 -3.41 7.35
CA GLY A 88 13.64 -3.23 7.22
C GLY A 88 14.08 -1.86 7.72
N ARG A 89 13.37 -0.79 7.36
CA ARG A 89 13.64 0.57 7.87
C ARG A 89 13.52 0.67 9.39
N TYR A 90 12.47 0.10 9.99
CA TYR A 90 12.31 0.13 11.45
C TYR A 90 13.38 -0.71 12.17
N ALA A 91 13.70 -1.90 11.66
CA ALA A 91 14.75 -2.74 12.22
C ALA A 91 16.12 -2.04 12.14
N TYR A 92 16.42 -1.38 11.01
CA TYR A 92 17.64 -0.61 10.81
C TYR A 92 17.76 0.56 11.80
N LEU A 93 16.71 1.37 11.94
CA LEU A 93 16.70 2.50 12.87
C LEU A 93 16.87 2.06 14.33
N LEU A 94 16.16 1.00 14.73
CA LEU A 94 16.31 0.44 16.07
C LEU A 94 17.73 -0.08 16.32
N ASN A 95 18.31 -0.73 15.32
CA ASN A 95 19.67 -1.27 15.42
C ASN A 95 20.72 -0.16 15.53
N LEU A 96 20.54 0.95 14.81
CA LEU A 96 21.43 2.11 14.87
C LEU A 96 21.36 2.80 16.24
N LEU A 97 20.17 2.91 16.83
CA LEU A 97 19.99 3.39 18.20
C LEU A 97 20.64 2.45 19.23
N PHE A 98 20.45 1.14 19.08
CA PHE A 98 21.04 0.17 20.00
C PHE A 98 22.57 0.22 19.94
N LEU A 99 23.15 0.33 18.74
CA LEU A 99 24.59 0.44 18.56
C LEU A 99 25.15 1.74 19.16
N SER A 100 24.44 2.87 19.01
CA SER A 100 24.88 4.14 19.61
C SER A 100 24.89 4.08 21.14
N VAL A 101 23.86 3.50 21.76
CA VAL A 101 23.81 3.28 23.21
C VAL A 101 24.92 2.32 23.66
N ALA A 102 25.14 1.23 22.93
CA ALA A 102 26.20 0.28 23.24
C ALA A 102 27.60 0.92 23.19
N MET A 103 27.88 1.77 22.19
CA MET A 103 29.15 2.49 22.10
C MET A 103 29.39 3.40 23.31
N VAL A 104 28.36 4.13 23.77
CA VAL A 104 28.45 4.97 24.98
C VAL A 104 28.73 4.12 26.21
N LEU A 105 28.03 2.98 26.38
CA LEU A 105 28.25 2.08 27.51
C LEU A 105 29.67 1.51 27.54
N VAL A 106 30.19 1.09 26.39
CA VAL A 106 31.57 0.59 26.28
C VAL A 106 32.57 1.70 26.58
N SER A 107 32.34 2.93 26.10
CA SER A 107 33.21 4.08 26.41
C SER A 107 33.23 4.41 27.90
N ILE A 108 32.09 4.27 28.60
CA ILE A 108 32.04 4.46 30.07
C ILE A 108 32.82 3.34 30.76
N LEU A 109 32.62 2.08 30.37
CA LEU A 109 33.33 0.94 30.96
C LEU A 109 34.85 1.05 30.81
N ASP A 110 35.31 1.51 29.65
CA ASP A 110 36.72 1.79 29.37
C ASP A 110 37.27 2.91 30.28
N ALA A 111 36.50 3.98 30.51
CA ALA A 111 36.87 5.05 31.43
C ALA A 111 37.06 4.58 32.89
N TYR A 112 36.39 3.49 33.30
CA TYR A 112 36.57 2.86 34.61
C TYR A 112 37.72 1.84 34.65
N GLY A 113 38.46 1.65 33.55
CA GLY A 113 39.61 0.74 33.47
C GLY A 113 39.23 -0.74 33.45
N ILE A 114 37.99 -1.08 33.12
CA ILE A 114 37.52 -2.47 33.04
C ILE A 114 38.02 -3.07 31.72
N SER A 115 39.06 -3.90 31.77
CA SER A 115 39.57 -4.60 30.59
C SER A 115 38.63 -5.73 30.17
N ILE A 116 37.95 -5.56 29.03
CA ILE A 116 37.06 -6.57 28.46
C ILE A 116 37.92 -7.60 27.72
N SER A 117 37.75 -8.89 28.04
CA SER A 117 38.45 -9.96 27.35
C SER A 117 37.99 -10.12 25.89
N THR A 118 38.91 -10.46 24.99
CA THR A 118 38.61 -10.66 23.56
C THR A 118 37.50 -11.70 23.34
N ASN A 119 37.47 -12.75 24.16
CA ASN A 119 36.42 -13.77 24.09
C ASN A 119 35.03 -13.22 24.45
N ALA A 120 34.95 -12.32 25.43
CA ALA A 120 33.69 -11.68 25.81
C ALA A 120 33.17 -10.74 24.71
N ILE A 121 34.07 -10.07 23.99
CA ILE A 121 33.71 -9.22 22.83
C ILE A 121 33.18 -10.08 21.68
N ILE A 122 33.84 -11.19 21.36
CA ILE A 122 33.38 -12.10 20.30
C ILE A 122 32.01 -12.68 20.65
N LEU A 123 31.81 -13.09 21.92
CA LEU A 123 30.52 -13.60 22.39
C LEU A 123 29.41 -12.53 22.30
N SER A 124 29.67 -11.30 22.73
CA SER A 124 28.68 -10.22 22.68
C SER A 124 28.30 -9.82 21.26
N LEU A 125 29.25 -9.83 20.32
CA LEU A 125 28.99 -9.66 18.90
C LEU A 125 28.13 -10.79 18.33
N GLY A 126 28.38 -12.04 18.73
CA GLY A 126 27.57 -13.18 18.35
C GLY A 126 26.11 -13.07 18.83
N ILE A 127 25.92 -12.69 20.09
CA ILE A 127 24.58 -12.44 20.67
C ILE A 127 23.88 -11.30 19.91
N TYR A 128 24.61 -10.23 19.62
CA TYR A 128 24.08 -9.08 18.88
C TYR A 128 23.65 -9.44 17.45
N PHE A 129 24.42 -10.28 16.75
CA PHE A 129 24.05 -10.77 15.42
C PHE A 129 22.71 -11.53 15.43
N VAL A 130 22.54 -12.44 16.39
CA VAL A 130 21.28 -13.19 16.55
C VAL A 130 20.13 -12.23 16.89
N PHE A 131 20.37 -11.27 17.77
CA PHE A 131 19.38 -10.25 18.15
C PHE A 131 18.90 -9.41 16.96
N GLN A 132 19.81 -8.96 16.10
CA GLN A 132 19.47 -8.20 14.88
C GLN A 132 18.54 -9.01 13.96
N PHE A 133 18.86 -10.28 13.74
CA PHE A 133 18.05 -11.16 12.91
C PHE A 133 16.64 -11.34 13.49
N VAL A 134 16.54 -11.62 14.79
CA VAL A 134 15.25 -11.81 15.49
C VAL A 134 14.39 -10.55 15.40
N ILE A 135 14.96 -9.37 15.64
CA ILE A 135 14.23 -8.09 15.55
C ILE A 135 13.67 -7.85 14.15
N GLY A 136 14.45 -8.11 13.10
CA GLY A 136 13.99 -7.97 11.72
C GLY A 136 12.75 -8.84 11.44
N VAL A 137 12.77 -10.09 11.90
CA VAL A 137 11.65 -11.03 11.75
C VAL A 137 10.43 -10.59 12.57
N VAL A 138 10.64 -10.12 13.81
CA VAL A 138 9.56 -9.66 14.68
C VAL A 138 8.86 -8.44 14.08
N PHE A 139 9.61 -7.42 13.61
CA PHE A 139 9.02 -6.25 12.99
C PHE A 139 8.20 -6.59 11.75
N PHE A 140 8.70 -7.49 10.90
CA PHE A 140 7.95 -7.96 9.73
C PHE A 140 6.64 -8.64 10.14
N ARG A 141 6.68 -9.53 11.15
CA ARG A 141 5.50 -10.25 11.64
C ARG A 141 4.47 -9.33 12.31
N VAL A 142 4.92 -8.29 13.03
CA VAL A 142 4.04 -7.29 13.63
C VAL A 142 3.38 -6.42 12.56
N LEU A 143 4.16 -5.92 11.59
CA LEU A 143 3.61 -5.13 10.48
C LEU A 143 2.63 -5.94 9.63
N SER A 144 2.95 -7.19 9.33
CA SER A 144 2.08 -8.11 8.57
C SER A 144 0.79 -8.48 9.29
N ARG A 145 0.69 -8.31 10.62
CA ARG A 145 -0.58 -8.48 11.35
C ARG A 145 -1.42 -7.20 11.39
N LYS A 146 -0.77 -6.04 11.24
CA LYS A 146 -1.42 -4.73 11.32
C LYS A 146 -1.99 -4.27 9.97
N TYR A 147 -1.43 -4.73 8.86
CA TYR A 147 -1.76 -4.38 7.47
C TYR A 147 -2.02 -5.64 6.64
#